data_AF-A0A1J4PS15-F1
#
_entry.id   AF-A0A1J4PS15-F1
#
_cell.length_a   1.000
_cell.length_b   1.000
_cell.length_c   1.000
_cell.angle_alpha   90.00
_cell.angle_beta   90.00
_cell.angle_gamma   90.00
#
_symmetry.space_group_name_H-M   'P 1'
#
loop_
_entity.id
_entity.type
_entity.pdbx_description
1 polymer ?
#
loop_
_entity_poly.entity_id
_entity_poly.type
_entity_poly.pdbx_seq_one_letter_code
_entity_poly.pdbx_strand_id
1 'polypeptide(L)'
;MTQISETWTLTGPVDAARARALLARLTADAGVPARDRARFLAVLTALLRPCREGRRQRLTVTADEDLHIALDGSGPWRHTLACPAPPPRPLPRPDDLAEADLAEALLGAGEDTAVVLAGLDEAEELVRFHREELHQTNQGVLGVPVPYEYEEHREELPDGATLALYTDGLVERRSAGIDAGIERLARALDALGVAQLERLDAAADALLEPMLRDSEHDDDICLLLCRTAV
;
A
#
# COMPACT_ATOMS: atom_id res chain seq x y z
N MET A 1 -19.95 21.59 28.30
CA MET A 1 -18.59 21.37 28.83
C MET A 1 -17.81 22.66 28.67
N THR A 2 -17.00 23.04 29.66
CA THR A 2 -16.32 24.35 29.67
C THR A 2 -14.99 24.23 28.93
N GLN A 3 -14.86 24.97 27.82
CA GLN A 3 -13.63 25.14 27.07
C GLN A 3 -12.63 25.96 27.89
N ILE A 4 -11.37 25.53 27.95
CA ILE A 4 -10.27 26.26 28.62
C ILE A 4 -9.23 26.62 27.56
N SER A 5 -8.71 27.85 27.60
CA SER A 5 -7.71 28.32 26.64
C SER A 5 -6.56 29.00 27.36
N GLU A 6 -5.34 28.66 26.96
CA GLU A 6 -4.11 29.33 27.37
C GLU A 6 -3.35 29.82 26.13
N THR A 7 -2.75 31.01 26.21
CA THR A 7 -2.00 31.62 25.11
C THR A 7 -0.59 31.92 25.57
N TRP A 8 0.40 31.36 24.88
CA TRP A 8 1.82 31.49 25.19
C TRP A 8 2.48 32.41 24.18
N THR A 9 3.30 33.34 24.69
CA THR A 9 4.19 34.12 23.85
C THR A 9 5.54 33.42 23.78
N LEU A 10 5.98 33.11 22.56
CA LEU A 10 7.28 32.48 22.31
C LEU A 10 8.23 33.55 21.76
N THR A 11 9.26 33.90 22.53
CA THR A 11 10.20 34.98 22.18
C THR A 11 11.54 34.46 21.67
N GLY A 12 11.86 33.21 21.96
CA GLY A 12 13.11 32.59 21.55
C GLY A 12 13.06 31.07 21.45
N PRO A 13 14.20 30.43 21.16
CA PRO A 13 14.28 28.98 20.96
C PRO A 13 13.97 28.17 22.23
N VAL A 14 14.27 28.70 23.42
CA VAL A 14 14.00 28.02 24.70
C VAL A 14 12.50 27.94 24.96
N ASP A 15 11.77 29.05 24.81
CA ASP A 15 10.32 29.09 24.97
C ASP A 15 9.63 28.13 23.99
N ALA A 16 10.10 28.13 22.74
CA ALA A 16 9.60 27.23 21.71
C ALA A 16 9.84 25.74 22.06
N ALA A 17 11.02 25.41 22.60
CA ALA A 17 11.34 24.06 23.05
C ALA A 17 10.47 23.63 24.24
N ARG A 18 10.27 24.51 25.24
CA ARG A 18 9.38 24.26 26.39
C ARG A 18 7.93 24.08 25.96
N ALA A 19 7.42 24.92 25.06
CA ALA A 19 6.06 24.80 24.52
C ALA A 19 5.87 23.48 23.75
N ARG A 20 6.84 23.12 22.90
CA ARG A 20 6.83 21.83 22.19
C ARG A 20 6.87 20.65 23.16
N ALA A 21 7.73 20.69 24.17
CA ALA A 21 7.86 19.62 25.16
C ALA A 21 6.57 19.45 25.98
N LEU A 22 5.95 20.56 26.38
CA LEU A 22 4.68 20.51 27.09
C LEU A 22 3.57 19.90 26.24
N LEU A 23 3.47 20.29 24.96
CA LEU A 23 2.49 19.70 24.04
C LEU A 23 2.75 18.21 23.78
N ALA A 24 4.01 17.78 23.73
CA ALA A 24 4.34 16.36 23.64
C ALA A 24 3.80 15.57 24.85
N ARG A 25 3.99 16.10 26.07
CA ARG A 25 3.44 15.50 27.28
C ARG A 25 1.92 15.49 27.32
N LEU A 26 1.28 16.64 27.04
CA LEU A 26 -0.18 16.74 27.05
C LEU A 26 -0.82 15.73 26.09
N THR A 27 -0.23 15.54 24.91
CA THR A 27 -0.75 14.59 23.92
C THR A 27 -0.47 13.14 24.29
N ALA A 28 0.68 12.85 24.93
CA ALA A 28 0.98 11.52 25.45
C ALA A 28 0.03 11.15 26.62
N ASP A 29 -0.13 12.05 27.60
CA ASP A 29 -1.00 11.86 28.76
C ASP A 29 -2.48 11.74 28.35
N ALA A 30 -2.89 12.45 27.30
CA ALA A 30 -4.22 12.34 26.71
C ALA A 30 -4.42 11.05 25.90
N GLY A 31 -3.39 10.22 25.73
CA GLY A 31 -3.46 8.95 25.00
C GLY A 31 -3.51 9.08 23.48
N VAL A 32 -3.15 10.23 22.92
CA VAL A 32 -3.11 10.45 21.46
C VAL A 32 -2.18 9.41 20.82
N PRO A 33 -2.53 8.72 19.72
CA PRO A 33 -1.67 7.72 19.12
C PRO A 33 -0.27 8.24 18.75
N ALA A 34 0.77 7.43 18.96
CA ALA A 34 2.17 7.81 18.74
C ALA A 34 2.44 8.37 17.33
N ARG A 35 1.81 7.80 16.29
CA ARG A 35 1.92 8.29 14.91
C ARG A 35 1.35 9.70 14.74
N ASP A 36 0.24 10.02 15.41
CA ASP A 36 -0.39 11.33 15.35
C ASP A 36 0.40 12.36 16.16
N ARG A 37 0.92 11.97 17.34
CA ARG A 37 1.86 12.79 18.11
C ARG A 37 3.12 13.12 17.31
N ALA A 38 3.76 12.12 16.70
CA ALA A 38 4.94 12.30 15.86
C ALA A 38 4.68 13.30 14.72
N ARG A 39 3.58 13.10 13.98
CA ARG A 39 3.18 13.98 12.87
C ARG A 39 2.95 15.41 13.34
N PHE A 40 2.17 15.58 14.41
CA PHE A 40 1.88 16.90 14.97
C PHE A 40 3.15 17.61 15.46
N LEU A 41 3.99 16.93 16.25
CA LEU A 41 5.21 17.52 16.79
C LEU A 41 6.23 17.85 15.70
N ALA A 42 6.30 17.06 14.63
CA ALA A 42 7.14 17.37 13.48
C ALA A 42 6.71 18.66 12.77
N VAL A 43 5.40 18.79 12.49
CA VAL A 43 4.82 20.01 11.89
C VAL A 43 5.02 21.21 12.81
N LEU A 44 4.69 21.07 14.10
CA LEU A 44 4.88 22.14 15.09
C LEU A 44 6.35 22.59 15.16
N THR A 45 7.30 21.65 15.18
CA THR A 45 8.74 21.97 15.20
C THR A 45 9.15 22.79 13.97
N ALA A 46 8.61 22.47 12.78
CA ALA A 46 8.86 23.24 11.58
C ALA A 46 8.28 24.66 11.67
N LEU A 47 7.06 24.80 12.21
CA LEU A 47 6.37 26.08 12.38
C LEU A 47 7.01 26.98 13.44
N LEU A 48 7.64 26.41 14.46
CA LEU A 48 8.37 27.13 15.52
C LEU A 48 9.78 27.56 15.10
N ARG A 49 10.25 27.18 13.90
CA ARG A 49 11.57 27.56 13.38
C ARG A 49 11.86 29.07 13.44
N PRO A 50 10.92 29.99 13.13
CA PRO A 50 11.12 31.43 13.26
C PRO A 50 11.54 31.89 14.67
N CYS A 51 11.14 31.20 15.74
CA CYS A 51 11.58 31.55 17.10
C CYS A 51 13.09 31.34 17.30
N ARG A 52 13.72 30.44 16.52
CA ARG A 52 15.19 30.27 16.50
C ARG A 52 15.90 31.45 15.84
N GLU A 53 15.19 32.21 15.03
CA GLU A 53 15.68 33.41 14.33
C GLU A 53 15.29 34.69 15.09
N GLY A 54 14.78 34.57 16.33
CA GLY A 54 14.35 35.71 17.15
C GLY A 54 12.98 36.29 16.77
N ARG A 55 12.22 35.64 15.88
CA ARG A 55 10.87 36.07 15.53
C ARG A 55 9.87 35.61 16.57
N ARG A 56 9.18 36.57 17.19
CA ARG A 56 8.13 36.32 18.18
C ARG A 56 6.94 35.61 17.54
N GLN A 57 6.43 34.58 18.19
CA GLN A 57 5.20 33.88 17.81
C GLN A 57 4.25 33.77 19.00
N ARG A 58 2.97 33.54 18.72
CA ARG A 58 1.95 33.31 19.74
C ARG A 58 1.29 31.97 19.49
N LEU A 59 1.40 31.07 20.46
CA LEU A 59 0.79 29.75 20.40
C LEU A 59 -0.38 29.70 21.39
N THR A 60 -1.56 29.36 20.91
CA THR A 60 -2.77 29.21 21.73
C THR A 60 -3.15 27.75 21.80
N VAL A 61 -3.32 27.24 23.01
CA VAL A 61 -3.79 25.89 23.29
C VAL A 61 -5.17 26.00 23.92
N THR A 62 -6.14 25.36 23.28
CA THR A 62 -7.49 25.21 23.80
C THR A 62 -7.72 23.74 24.11
N ALA A 63 -8.34 23.47 25.25
CA ALA A 63 -8.75 22.14 25.66
C ALA A 63 -10.25 22.09 25.96
N ASP A 64 -10.92 21.10 25.40
CA ASP A 64 -12.27 20.69 25.77
C ASP A 64 -12.34 19.17 26.01
N GLU A 65 -12.90 18.39 25.10
CA GLU A 65 -12.68 16.94 24.97
C GLU A 65 -11.39 16.66 24.21
N ASP A 66 -11.02 17.55 23.29
CA ASP A 66 -9.85 17.47 22.44
C ASP A 66 -8.84 18.60 22.74
N LEU A 67 -7.67 18.52 22.09
CA LEU A 67 -6.67 19.59 22.11
C LEU A 67 -6.68 20.33 20.78
N HIS A 68 -6.89 21.66 20.83
CA HIS A 68 -6.76 22.54 19.67
C HIS A 68 -5.56 23.46 19.84
N ILE A 69 -4.68 23.47 18.85
CA ILE A 69 -3.47 24.28 18.83
C ILE A 69 -3.59 25.26 17.67
N ALA A 70 -3.42 26.54 17.97
CA ALA A 70 -3.32 27.59 16.98
C ALA A 70 -1.98 28.32 17.12
N LEU A 71 -1.33 28.63 16.01
CA LEU A 71 -0.10 29.40 15.99
C LEU A 71 -0.29 30.64 15.13
N ASP A 72 -0.16 31.81 15.74
CA ASP A 72 -0.21 33.10 15.07
C ASP A 72 1.22 33.58 14.75
N GLY A 73 1.45 33.88 13.47
CA GLY A 73 2.76 34.27 12.94
C GLY A 73 2.73 34.53 11.44
N SER A 74 3.40 33.69 10.64
CA SER A 74 3.55 33.83 9.17
C SER A 74 2.30 33.45 8.36
N GLY A 75 1.25 33.00 9.04
CA GLY A 75 -0.05 32.57 8.52
C GLY A 75 -0.80 31.82 9.63
N PRO A 76 -2.14 31.90 9.72
CA PRO A 76 -2.89 31.24 10.78
C PRO A 76 -2.85 29.73 10.57
N TRP A 77 -2.10 29.02 11.41
CA TRP A 77 -2.12 27.57 11.46
C TRP A 77 -2.99 27.10 12.62
N ARG A 78 -3.80 26.07 12.38
CA ARG A 78 -4.65 25.43 13.40
C ARG A 78 -4.61 23.92 13.23
N HIS A 79 -4.62 23.21 14.35
CA HIS A 79 -4.62 21.76 14.39
C HIS A 79 -5.43 21.25 15.58
N THR A 80 -6.14 20.14 15.39
CA THR A 80 -6.94 19.49 16.42
C THR A 80 -6.44 18.07 16.60
N LEU A 81 -6.28 17.65 17.84
CA LEU A 81 -5.90 16.28 18.22
C LEU A 81 -7.03 15.65 19.02
N ALA A 82 -7.54 14.55 18.50
CA ALA A 82 -8.50 13.71 19.19
C ALA A 82 -7.84 13.13 20.45
N CYS A 83 -8.42 13.36 21.61
CA CYS A 83 -7.84 12.96 22.90
C CYS A 83 -8.67 11.82 23.53
N PRO A 84 -8.14 10.58 23.55
CA PRO A 84 -8.81 9.46 24.23
C PRO A 84 -9.07 9.69 25.73
N ALA A 85 -8.19 10.43 26.40
CA ALA A 85 -8.37 10.87 27.77
C ALA A 85 -8.47 12.40 27.83
N PRO A 86 -9.35 12.96 28.69
CA PRO A 86 -9.59 14.40 28.73
C PRO A 86 -8.31 15.16 29.16
N PRO A 87 -7.99 16.29 28.51
CA PRO A 87 -6.82 17.09 28.89
C PRO A 87 -6.94 17.66 30.31
N PRO A 88 -5.80 17.95 30.98
CA PRO A 88 -5.78 18.47 32.34
C PRO A 88 -6.42 19.87 32.44
N ARG A 89 -6.98 20.16 33.61
CA ARG A 89 -7.64 21.42 33.94
C ARG A 89 -7.16 21.93 35.32
N PRO A 90 -6.54 23.11 35.43
CA PRO A 90 -6.21 24.06 34.36
C PRO A 90 -5.11 23.53 33.42
N LEU A 91 -4.97 24.17 32.26
CA LEU A 91 -3.87 23.87 31.34
C LEU A 91 -2.55 24.36 31.98
N PRO A 92 -1.50 23.51 32.02
CA PRO A 92 -0.18 23.91 32.50
C PRO A 92 0.48 24.93 31.56
N ARG A 93 1.48 25.66 32.07
CA ARG A 93 2.28 26.60 31.27
C ARG A 93 3.67 26.04 30.96
N PRO A 94 4.26 26.37 29.80
CA PRO A 94 5.60 25.94 29.42
C PRO A 94 6.69 26.36 30.41
N ASP A 95 6.51 27.50 31.07
CA ASP A 95 7.45 28.06 32.04
C ASP A 95 7.54 27.22 33.32
N ASP A 96 6.48 26.48 33.65
CA ASP A 96 6.39 25.63 34.85
C ASP A 96 6.99 24.23 34.62
N LEU A 97 7.45 23.93 33.41
CA LEU A 97 7.94 22.60 33.03
C LEU A 97 9.31 22.30 33.64
N ALA A 98 9.41 21.22 34.41
CA ALA A 98 10.66 20.79 35.03
C ALA A 98 11.65 20.26 33.98
N GLU A 99 12.96 20.29 34.29
CA GLU A 99 13.99 19.78 33.37
C GLU A 99 13.83 18.28 33.09
N ALA A 100 13.39 17.50 34.09
CA ALA A 100 13.07 16.10 33.91
C ALA A 100 11.95 15.90 32.85
N ASP A 101 10.90 16.72 32.92
CA ASP A 101 9.79 16.66 31.96
C ASP A 101 10.22 17.05 30.53
N LEU A 102 11.20 17.97 30.40
CA LEU A 102 11.82 18.30 29.12
C LEU A 102 12.61 17.11 28.55
N ALA A 103 13.36 16.41 29.40
CA ALA A 103 14.12 15.23 29.00
C ALA A 103 13.20 14.09 28.57
N GLU A 104 12.15 13.80 29.34
CA GLU A 104 11.14 12.80 28.99
C GLU A 104 10.43 13.14 27.67
N ALA A 105 10.04 14.40 27.46
CA ALA A 105 9.41 14.82 26.21
C ALA A 105 10.35 14.70 24.99
N LEU A 106 11.67 14.85 25.19
CA LEU A 106 12.66 14.65 24.14
C LEU A 106 12.83 13.16 23.81
N LEU A 107 12.97 12.31 24.82
CA LEU A 107 13.12 10.87 24.65
C LEU A 107 11.87 10.24 24.05
N GLY A 108 10.68 10.59 24.56
CA GLY A 108 9.40 10.11 24.04
C GLY A 108 9.15 10.51 22.58
N ALA A 109 9.67 11.66 22.12
CA ALA A 109 9.59 12.01 20.70
C ALA A 109 10.44 11.08 19.82
N GLY A 110 11.55 10.54 20.35
CA GLY A 110 12.34 9.51 19.69
C GLY A 110 11.60 8.17 19.61
N GLU A 111 10.91 7.78 20.69
CA GLU A 111 10.07 6.58 20.73
C GLU A 111 8.89 6.67 19.75
N ASP A 112 8.22 7.82 19.69
CA ASP A 112 7.15 8.08 18.72
C ASP A 112 7.66 7.97 17.28
N THR A 113 8.88 8.46 17.02
CA THR A 113 9.52 8.33 15.71
C THR A 113 9.82 6.87 15.38
N ALA A 114 10.29 6.07 16.36
CA ALA A 114 10.54 4.65 16.16
C ALA A 114 9.26 3.88 15.79
N VAL A 115 8.10 4.22 16.38
CA VAL A 115 6.79 3.64 16.01
C VAL A 115 6.41 3.97 14.57
N VAL A 116 6.72 5.19 14.09
CA VAL A 116 6.46 5.57 12.70
C VAL A 116 7.39 4.81 11.75
N LEU A 117 8.68 4.68 12.08
CA LEU A 117 9.66 3.97 11.27
C LEU A 117 9.33 2.46 11.17
N ALA A 118 8.97 1.82 12.28
CA ALA A 118 8.55 0.41 12.26
C ALA A 118 7.34 0.18 11.34
N GLY A 119 6.36 1.10 11.35
CA GLY A 119 5.22 1.03 10.43
C GLY A 119 5.58 1.28 8.96
N LEU A 120 6.65 2.03 8.70
CA LEU A 120 7.18 2.23 7.35
C LEU A 120 7.87 0.96 6.86
N ASP A 121 8.68 0.32 7.71
CA ASP A 121 9.34 -0.96 7.40
C ASP A 121 8.31 -2.03 7.02
N GLU A 122 7.22 -2.17 7.79
CA GLU A 122 6.10 -3.08 7.48
C GLU A 122 5.46 -2.77 6.11
N ALA A 123 5.25 -1.49 5.81
CA ALA A 123 4.66 -1.08 4.53
C ALA A 123 5.62 -1.33 3.36
N GLU A 124 6.93 -1.11 3.54
CA GLU A 124 7.96 -1.40 2.55
C GLU A 124 8.05 -2.90 2.26
N GLU A 125 7.97 -3.74 3.29
CA GLU A 125 7.92 -5.20 3.15
C GLU A 125 6.68 -5.65 2.38
N LEU A 126 5.51 -5.09 2.68
CA LEU A 126 4.26 -5.40 1.98
C LEU A 126 4.30 -4.98 0.51
N VAL A 127 4.84 -3.80 0.21
CA VAL A 127 5.02 -3.33 -1.17
C VAL A 127 6.00 -4.22 -1.92
N ARG A 128 7.10 -4.63 -1.27
CA ARG A 128 8.05 -5.59 -1.85
C ARG A 128 7.37 -6.92 -2.15
N PHE A 129 6.62 -7.46 -1.20
CA PHE A 129 5.89 -8.72 -1.37
C PHE A 129 4.92 -8.65 -2.56
N HIS A 130 4.07 -7.63 -2.64
CA HIS A 130 3.15 -7.48 -3.77
C HIS A 130 3.86 -7.27 -5.11
N ARG A 131 5.03 -6.62 -5.12
CA ARG A 131 5.85 -6.50 -6.33
C ARG A 131 6.38 -7.87 -6.79
N GLU A 132 6.81 -8.70 -5.86
CA GLU A 132 7.28 -10.06 -6.16
C GLU A 132 6.13 -10.95 -6.66
N GLU A 133 4.96 -10.91 -6.02
CA GLU A 133 3.77 -11.63 -6.50
C GLU A 133 3.35 -11.17 -7.89
N LEU A 134 3.31 -9.85 -8.14
CA LEU A 134 3.04 -9.33 -9.48
C LEU A 134 4.08 -9.78 -10.49
N HIS A 135 5.36 -9.87 -10.12
CA HIS A 135 6.41 -10.35 -11.02
C HIS A 135 6.26 -11.85 -11.34
N GLN A 136 5.86 -12.66 -10.36
CA GLN A 136 5.61 -14.10 -10.56
C GLN A 136 4.33 -14.38 -11.35
N THR A 137 3.29 -13.56 -11.16
CA THR A 137 1.96 -13.79 -11.76
C THR A 137 1.83 -13.12 -13.14
N ASN A 138 2.47 -11.97 -13.36
CA ASN A 138 2.43 -11.25 -14.65
C ASN A 138 3.60 -11.61 -15.56
N GLN A 139 4.05 -12.86 -15.56
CA GLN A 139 5.06 -13.33 -16.51
C GLN A 139 4.51 -13.22 -17.94
N GLY A 140 4.76 -12.09 -18.60
CA GLY A 140 4.45 -11.87 -20.01
C GLY A 140 3.12 -11.17 -20.34
N VAL A 141 2.36 -10.64 -19.37
CA VAL A 141 1.15 -9.86 -19.69
C VAL A 141 1.54 -8.56 -20.39
N LEU A 142 1.11 -8.40 -21.64
CA LEU A 142 1.35 -7.19 -22.44
C LEU A 142 0.58 -5.99 -21.89
N GLY A 143 1.18 -4.80 -21.97
CA GLY A 143 0.52 -3.53 -21.61
C GLY A 143 0.62 -3.12 -20.14
N VAL A 144 1.28 -3.92 -19.31
CA VAL A 144 1.66 -3.51 -17.95
C VAL A 144 2.99 -2.74 -18.03
N PRO A 145 3.10 -1.50 -17.50
CA PRO A 145 4.30 -0.68 -17.59
C PRO A 145 5.38 -1.11 -16.59
N VAL A 146 5.74 -2.39 -16.62
CA VAL A 146 6.84 -2.98 -15.85
C VAL A 146 7.92 -3.45 -16.82
N PRO A 147 9.22 -3.23 -16.54
CA PRO A 147 10.28 -3.81 -17.34
C PRO A 147 10.18 -5.33 -17.25
N TYR A 148 9.94 -5.99 -18.39
CA TYR A 148 9.88 -7.44 -18.49
C TYR A 148 10.67 -7.87 -19.73
N GLU A 149 11.60 -8.81 -19.56
CA GLU A 149 12.29 -9.45 -20.66
C GLU A 149 11.48 -10.69 -21.05
N TYR A 150 11.00 -10.72 -22.29
CA TYR A 150 10.28 -11.88 -22.82
C TYR A 150 11.28 -12.98 -23.17
N GLU A 151 11.17 -14.13 -22.51
CA GLU A 151 11.94 -15.30 -22.90
C GLU A 151 11.40 -15.85 -24.22
N GLU A 152 12.30 -16.04 -25.19
CA GLU A 152 11.97 -16.69 -26.45
C GLU A 152 12.32 -18.18 -26.37
N HIS A 153 11.39 -19.02 -26.81
CA HIS A 153 11.62 -20.45 -26.99
C HIS A 153 11.52 -20.81 -28.48
N ARG A 154 12.41 -21.70 -28.95
CA ARG A 154 12.45 -22.14 -30.35
C ARG A 154 12.54 -23.66 -30.37
N GLU A 155 11.61 -24.27 -31.09
CA GLU A 155 11.52 -25.72 -31.26
C GLU A 155 11.35 -26.05 -32.75
N GLU A 156 12.03 -27.11 -33.20
CA GLU A 156 11.90 -27.61 -34.57
C GLU A 156 10.68 -28.53 -34.65
N LEU A 157 9.72 -28.19 -35.52
CA LEU A 157 8.54 -29.01 -35.78
C LEU A 157 8.79 -29.94 -36.97
N PRO A 158 8.59 -31.26 -36.84
CA PRO A 158 8.69 -32.19 -37.95
C PRO A 158 7.69 -31.90 -39.08
N ASP A 159 7.96 -32.43 -40.27
CA ASP A 159 7.02 -32.38 -41.39
C ASP A 159 5.71 -33.08 -41.03
N GLY A 160 4.58 -32.46 -41.36
CA GLY A 160 3.24 -32.94 -41.01
C GLY A 160 2.86 -32.84 -39.52
N ALA A 161 3.69 -32.22 -38.68
CA ALA A 161 3.35 -31.90 -37.29
C ALA A 161 2.15 -30.94 -37.22
N THR A 162 1.37 -31.06 -36.15
CA THR A 162 0.24 -30.16 -35.87
C THR A 162 0.48 -29.42 -34.56
N LEU A 163 0.41 -28.10 -34.62
CA LEU A 163 0.50 -27.19 -33.48
C LEU A 163 -0.91 -26.70 -33.13
N ALA A 164 -1.27 -26.84 -31.85
CA ALA A 164 -2.52 -26.30 -31.30
C ALA A 164 -2.20 -25.15 -30.34
N LEU A 165 -2.65 -23.95 -30.68
CA LEU A 165 -2.55 -22.75 -29.85
C LEU A 165 -3.93 -22.44 -29.28
N TYR A 166 -4.02 -22.18 -27.98
CA TYR A 166 -5.30 -22.00 -27.30
C TYR A 166 -5.23 -20.96 -26.19
N THR A 167 -6.39 -20.40 -25.83
CA THR A 167 -6.55 -19.60 -24.60
C THR A 167 -6.85 -20.52 -23.41
N ASP A 168 -6.48 -20.07 -22.21
CA ASP A 168 -6.76 -20.74 -20.94
C ASP A 168 -8.23 -21.12 -20.77
N GLY A 169 -9.17 -20.30 -21.26
CA GLY A 169 -10.59 -20.62 -21.28
C GLY A 169 -10.97 -21.98 -21.90
N LEU A 170 -10.11 -22.58 -22.75
CA LEU A 170 -10.32 -23.92 -23.29
C LEU A 170 -9.99 -25.05 -22.28
N VAL A 171 -8.99 -24.85 -21.43
CA VAL A 171 -8.41 -25.89 -20.56
C VAL A 171 -8.77 -25.68 -19.10
N GLU A 172 -8.91 -24.44 -18.66
CA GLU A 172 -9.24 -24.07 -17.29
C GLU A 172 -10.75 -24.17 -17.06
N ARG A 173 -11.12 -24.81 -15.95
CA ARG A 173 -12.53 -25.03 -15.58
C ARG A 173 -12.71 -24.77 -14.09
N ARG A 174 -13.90 -24.33 -13.67
CA ARG A 174 -14.24 -24.15 -12.26
C ARG A 174 -14.01 -25.40 -11.40
N SER A 175 -14.28 -26.58 -11.96
CA SER A 175 -14.30 -27.85 -11.23
C SER A 175 -13.03 -28.70 -11.39
N ALA A 176 -12.05 -28.24 -12.19
CA ALA A 176 -10.82 -28.99 -12.45
C ALA A 176 -9.67 -28.04 -12.81
N GLY A 177 -8.49 -28.28 -12.24
CA GLY A 177 -7.29 -27.50 -12.53
C GLY A 177 -6.80 -27.64 -13.97
N ILE A 178 -5.92 -26.72 -14.38
CA ILE A 178 -5.40 -26.57 -15.75
C ILE A 178 -4.77 -27.85 -16.32
N ASP A 179 -4.01 -28.59 -15.51
CA ASP A 179 -3.32 -29.81 -15.95
C ASP A 179 -4.28 -30.87 -16.50
N ALA A 180 -5.41 -31.06 -15.83
CA ALA A 180 -6.43 -32.01 -16.27
C ALA A 180 -7.07 -31.57 -17.61
N GLY A 181 -7.16 -30.26 -17.85
CA GLY A 181 -7.59 -29.70 -19.12
C GLY A 181 -6.59 -29.96 -20.24
N ILE A 182 -5.30 -29.70 -19.97
CA ILE A 182 -4.19 -29.93 -20.91
C ILE A 182 -4.11 -31.42 -21.29
N GLU A 183 -4.16 -32.34 -20.33
CA GLU A 183 -4.15 -33.78 -20.60
C GLU A 183 -5.35 -34.25 -21.44
N ARG A 184 -6.51 -33.62 -21.26
CA ARG A 184 -7.72 -33.93 -22.02
C ARG A 184 -7.58 -33.42 -23.46
N LEU A 185 -7.06 -32.21 -23.66
CA LEU A 185 -6.77 -31.66 -24.99
C LEU A 185 -5.73 -32.50 -25.72
N ALA A 186 -4.65 -32.90 -25.04
CA ALA A 186 -3.61 -33.76 -25.60
C ALA A 186 -4.19 -35.10 -26.09
N ARG A 187 -5.05 -35.75 -25.28
CA ARG A 187 -5.73 -36.99 -25.67
C ARG A 187 -6.70 -36.80 -26.85
N ALA A 188 -7.41 -35.68 -26.89
CA ALA A 188 -8.32 -35.38 -28.00
C ALA A 188 -7.55 -35.20 -29.31
N LEU A 189 -6.39 -34.54 -29.27
CA LEU A 189 -5.50 -34.36 -30.41
C LEU A 189 -4.89 -35.68 -30.88
N ASP A 190 -4.43 -36.52 -29.96
CA ASP A 190 -3.88 -37.85 -30.26
C ASP A 190 -4.92 -38.80 -30.88
N ALA A 191 -6.21 -38.60 -30.58
CA ALA A 191 -7.29 -39.38 -31.16
C ALA A 191 -7.59 -39.03 -32.65
N LEU A 192 -7.06 -37.92 -33.16
CA LEU A 192 -7.26 -37.52 -34.55
C LEU A 192 -6.27 -38.21 -35.48
N GLY A 193 -6.79 -38.87 -36.50
CA GLY A 193 -5.95 -39.45 -37.56
C GLY A 193 -5.42 -38.39 -38.53
N VAL A 194 -4.35 -38.74 -39.26
CA VAL A 194 -3.73 -37.88 -40.30
C VAL A 194 -4.77 -37.31 -41.27
N ALA A 195 -5.68 -38.13 -41.78
CA ALA A 195 -6.71 -37.70 -42.73
C ALA A 195 -7.70 -36.67 -42.16
N GLN A 196 -7.88 -36.63 -40.83
CA GLN A 196 -8.69 -35.61 -40.17
C GLN A 196 -7.90 -34.31 -40.02
N LEU A 197 -6.62 -34.41 -39.67
CA LEU A 197 -5.72 -33.26 -39.53
C LEU A 197 -5.40 -32.55 -40.86
N GLU A 198 -5.59 -33.21 -42.01
CA GLU A 198 -5.57 -32.56 -43.33
C GLU A 198 -6.75 -31.58 -43.54
N ARG A 199 -7.79 -31.64 -42.70
CA ARG A 199 -8.97 -30.76 -42.74
C ARG A 199 -9.10 -30.02 -41.41
N LEU A 200 -8.21 -29.06 -41.20
CA LEU A 200 -8.02 -28.39 -39.91
C LEU A 200 -9.29 -27.81 -39.30
N ASP A 201 -10.20 -27.22 -40.08
CA ASP A 201 -11.47 -26.71 -39.56
C ASP A 201 -12.31 -27.82 -38.90
N ALA A 202 -12.48 -28.95 -39.59
CA ALA A 202 -13.22 -30.09 -39.07
C ALA A 202 -12.48 -30.79 -37.92
N ALA A 203 -11.14 -30.73 -37.91
CA ALA A 203 -10.34 -31.21 -36.79
C ALA A 203 -10.53 -30.33 -35.55
N ALA A 204 -10.55 -29.00 -35.70
CA ALA A 204 -10.80 -28.06 -34.63
C ALA A 204 -12.19 -28.29 -34.00
N ASP A 205 -13.24 -28.45 -34.82
CA ASP A 205 -14.58 -28.79 -34.32
C ASP A 205 -14.57 -30.11 -33.53
N ALA A 206 -13.87 -31.13 -34.04
CA ALA A 206 -13.75 -32.42 -33.38
C ALA A 206 -12.95 -32.37 -32.06
N LEU A 207 -12.00 -31.44 -31.93
CA LEU A 207 -11.26 -31.19 -30.68
C LEU A 207 -12.11 -30.45 -29.66
N LEU A 208 -12.87 -29.46 -30.10
CA LEU A 208 -13.71 -28.64 -29.23
C LEU A 208 -14.84 -29.46 -28.61
N GLU A 209 -15.43 -30.39 -29.36
CA GLU A 209 -16.52 -31.23 -28.89
C GLU A 209 -16.27 -31.91 -27.51
N PRO A 210 -15.21 -32.72 -27.30
CA PRO A 210 -14.89 -33.26 -25.98
C PRO A 210 -14.43 -32.22 -24.96
N MET A 211 -13.94 -31.05 -25.40
CA MET A 211 -13.58 -29.96 -24.49
C MET A 211 -14.80 -29.19 -23.97
N LEU A 212 -15.91 -29.16 -24.70
CA LEU A 212 -17.05 -28.32 -24.38
C LEU A 212 -18.26 -29.09 -23.81
N ARG A 213 -18.29 -30.42 -23.92
CA ARG A 213 -19.45 -31.27 -23.56
C ARG A 213 -19.96 -31.16 -22.12
N ASP A 214 -19.09 -30.94 -21.14
CA ASP A 214 -19.42 -31.17 -19.72
C ASP A 214 -19.15 -29.97 -18.79
N SER A 215 -19.02 -28.75 -19.32
CA SER A 215 -18.65 -27.60 -18.48
C SER A 215 -19.18 -26.25 -18.96
N GLU A 216 -19.69 -25.48 -18.00
CA GLU A 216 -19.77 -24.02 -18.12
C GLU A 216 -18.33 -23.48 -18.12
N HIS A 217 -17.93 -22.86 -19.22
CA HIS A 217 -16.67 -22.13 -19.33
C HIS A 217 -16.99 -20.64 -19.08
N ASP A 218 -16.21 -20.01 -18.23
CA ASP A 218 -16.43 -18.62 -17.81
C ASP A 218 -15.66 -17.61 -18.65
N ASP A 219 -14.73 -18.09 -19.47
CA ASP A 219 -13.78 -17.27 -20.21
C ASP A 219 -13.85 -17.52 -21.72
N ASP A 220 -13.31 -16.58 -22.49
CA ASP A 220 -13.32 -16.63 -23.94
C ASP A 220 -12.43 -17.77 -24.48
N ILE A 221 -13.00 -18.57 -25.37
CA ILE A 221 -12.34 -19.74 -25.95
C ILE A 221 -11.86 -19.42 -27.35
N CYS A 222 -10.55 -19.57 -27.57
CA CYS A 222 -9.94 -19.53 -28.89
C CYS A 222 -9.06 -20.78 -29.08
N LEU A 223 -9.16 -21.39 -30.26
CA LEU A 223 -8.31 -22.49 -30.70
C LEU A 223 -7.83 -22.21 -32.13
N LEU A 224 -6.52 -22.30 -32.34
CA LEU A 224 -5.88 -22.19 -33.65
C LEU A 224 -5.05 -23.45 -33.90
N LEU A 225 -5.36 -24.13 -35.01
CA LEU A 225 -4.57 -25.27 -35.49
C LEU A 225 -3.70 -24.86 -36.67
N CYS A 226 -2.43 -25.21 -36.60
CA CYS A 226 -1.47 -25.05 -37.68
C CYS A 226 -0.86 -26.42 -38.01
N ARG A 227 -0.66 -26.72 -39.29
CA ARG A 227 0.01 -27.95 -39.73
C ARG A 227 1.22 -27.60 -40.57
N THR A 228 2.37 -28.21 -40.27
CA THR A 228 3.57 -28.02 -41.09
C THR A 228 3.38 -28.71 -42.43
N ALA A 229 3.96 -28.12 -43.49
CA ALA A 229 3.96 -28.75 -44.79
C ALA A 229 4.68 -30.10 -44.74
N VAL A 230 4.30 -30.97 -45.68
CA VAL A 230 4.96 -32.26 -45.96
C VAL A 230 5.77 -32.13 -47.24
#